data_AF-A0A959H0E6-F1
#
_entry.id   AF-A0A959H0E6-F1
#
_cell.length_a   1.000
_cell.length_b   1.000
_cell.length_c   1.000
_cell.angle_alpha   90.00
_cell.angle_beta   90.00
_cell.angle_gamma   90.00
#
_symmetry.space_group_name_H-M   'P 1'
#
loop_
_entity.id
_entity.type
_entity.pdbx_description
1 polymer ?
#
loop_
_entity_poly.entity_id
_entity_poly.type
_entity_poly.pdbx_seq_one_letter_code
_entity_poly.pdbx_strand_id
1 'polypeptide(L)'
;EADEMLDLAGGVPADLPNAMEINEVQVVAFKVPLIEQDKTSTGQILDAGQLRPRSSASFSKKRLAAAERNARMQARPLKVFARARTFYTPAYESSTPATATRTDFRSTIFWKPDITTDRKGRASVEFYTSDAITNFRATLEGIGTKGQAGRAEKKFFVQKPLSMAVKMPASVISGDLLRLQIMLTNHTSHIAGGHLDLVVPEHFTLKNEPELQIQIAPGATKTINIEYQIGSTDDSAEKAVSIRFSADENVLDASETGIRTLDRGFPARQIASGSAAQNKFNFHLQDPVEGSISAMLTAYPNALEDVLKGMERMLRQPCGCFEQVSSSNYPNLLVLDLLRQTGTSKPDVESKAATLLEDGYKRLTAYECKSGGFDWWGRDPAHEG
;
A
#
# COMPACT_ATOMS: atom_id res chain seq x y z
N GLU A 1 37.65 8.27 -17.06
CA GLU A 1 37.70 9.75 -16.94
C GLU A 1 36.63 10.33 -17.83
N ALA A 2 35.85 11.27 -17.28
CA ALA A 2 34.78 12.07 -17.87
C ALA A 2 33.58 11.28 -18.46
N ASP A 3 32.58 11.17 -17.60
CA ASP A 3 31.20 10.77 -17.82
C ASP A 3 30.42 11.99 -18.34
N GLU A 4 29.98 11.98 -19.60
CA GLU A 4 29.04 12.99 -20.13
C GLU A 4 27.82 12.27 -20.69
N MET A 5 26.79 12.17 -19.84
CA MET A 5 25.41 11.91 -20.26
C MET A 5 24.93 13.08 -21.12
N LEU A 6 24.78 12.85 -22.42
CA LEU A 6 24.00 13.74 -23.29
C LEU A 6 22.52 13.45 -23.06
N ASP A 7 21.95 14.19 -22.11
CA ASP A 7 20.52 14.35 -21.90
C ASP A 7 19.94 15.09 -23.12
N LEU A 8 19.17 14.38 -23.96
CA LEU A 8 18.33 15.02 -24.98
C LEU A 8 16.98 15.43 -24.38
N ALA A 9 17.01 16.05 -23.19
CA ALA A 9 15.96 16.92 -22.70
C ALA A 9 16.06 18.32 -23.36
N GLY A 10 16.08 18.34 -24.69
CA GLY A 10 15.92 19.57 -25.45
C GLY A 10 14.44 19.86 -25.63
N GLY A 11 13.81 20.48 -24.64
CA GLY A 11 12.48 21.07 -24.80
C GLY A 11 12.45 21.94 -26.06
N VAL A 12 11.34 21.86 -26.80
CA VAL A 12 11.10 22.74 -27.96
C VAL A 12 11.17 24.20 -27.45
N PRO A 13 11.92 25.11 -28.10
CA PRO A 13 12.05 26.49 -27.63
C PRO A 13 10.69 27.17 -27.50
N ALA A 14 10.47 27.90 -26.40
CA ALA A 14 9.20 28.56 -26.06
C ALA A 14 8.84 29.79 -26.92
N ASP A 15 9.64 30.11 -27.94
CA ASP A 15 9.34 31.16 -28.92
C ASP A 15 9.44 30.59 -30.33
N LEU A 16 8.34 29.99 -30.80
CA LEU A 16 8.13 29.71 -32.21
C LEU A 16 7.03 30.66 -32.72
N PRO A 17 7.30 31.49 -33.74
CA PRO A 17 6.29 32.36 -34.31
C PRO A 17 5.11 31.52 -34.83
N ASN A 18 3.88 32.01 -34.60
CA ASN A 18 2.61 31.38 -35.00
C ASN A 18 2.58 31.08 -36.52
N ALA A 19 3.10 29.91 -36.91
CA ALA A 19 2.91 29.15 -38.15
C ALA A 19 4.23 28.43 -38.53
N MET A 20 4.50 27.28 -37.92
CA MET A 20 5.43 26.31 -38.50
C MET A 20 4.80 24.91 -38.48
N GLU A 21 4.52 24.38 -39.67
CA GLU A 21 4.24 22.96 -39.88
C GLU A 21 5.54 22.17 -39.70
N ILE A 22 5.61 21.30 -38.69
CA ILE A 22 6.73 20.37 -38.50
C ILE A 22 6.55 19.22 -39.50
N ASN A 23 7.29 19.29 -40.62
CA ASN A 23 7.11 18.38 -41.76
C ASN A 23 8.01 17.12 -41.75
N GLU A 24 9.01 17.02 -40.87
CA GLU A 24 9.90 15.85 -40.80
C GLU A 24 10.65 15.74 -39.46
N VAL A 25 10.85 14.51 -38.95
CA VAL A 25 11.77 14.19 -37.85
C VAL A 25 12.67 13.03 -38.31
N GLN A 26 13.98 13.28 -38.44
CA GLN A 26 15.00 12.26 -38.74
C GLN A 26 15.80 11.89 -37.49
N VAL A 27 15.97 10.59 -37.24
CA VAL A 27 16.79 10.05 -36.14
C VAL A 27 18.07 9.45 -36.73
N VAL A 28 19.23 10.02 -36.38
CA VAL A 28 20.49 9.83 -37.12
C VAL A 28 21.41 8.72 -36.56
N ALA A 29 21.29 8.28 -35.30
CA ALA A 29 21.91 7.06 -34.77
C ALA A 29 21.56 6.83 -33.29
N PHE A 30 21.58 5.58 -32.82
CA PHE A 30 21.75 5.26 -31.39
C PHE A 30 22.62 4.01 -31.19
N LYS A 31 23.38 3.98 -30.08
CA LYS A 31 24.33 2.92 -29.70
C LYS A 31 23.92 2.38 -28.32
N VAL A 32 23.88 1.05 -28.17
CA VAL A 32 23.46 0.38 -26.92
C VAL A 32 24.68 -0.01 -26.08
N PRO A 33 24.73 0.28 -24.76
CA PRO A 33 25.83 -0.15 -23.90
C PRO A 33 25.62 -1.59 -23.38
N LEU A 34 26.72 -2.34 -23.27
CA LEU A 34 26.79 -3.67 -22.65
C LEU A 34 27.08 -3.51 -21.15
N ILE A 35 26.36 -4.24 -20.30
CA ILE A 35 26.56 -4.29 -18.83
C ILE A 35 27.33 -5.58 -18.49
N GLU A 36 28.39 -5.48 -17.69
CA GLU A 36 29.17 -6.61 -17.16
C GLU A 36 28.46 -7.33 -16.00
N GLN A 37 28.71 -8.64 -15.87
CA GLN A 37 28.11 -9.54 -14.86
C GLN A 37 28.95 -9.63 -13.57
N ASP A 38 28.35 -9.33 -12.42
CA ASP A 38 28.94 -9.56 -11.10
C ASP A 38 28.67 -10.98 -10.58
N LYS A 39 29.74 -11.73 -10.29
CA LYS A 39 29.75 -13.13 -9.81
C LYS A 39 29.73 -13.25 -8.28
N THR A 40 28.61 -12.93 -7.62
CA THR A 40 28.50 -13.10 -6.16
C THR A 40 27.25 -13.87 -5.74
N SER A 41 27.31 -15.20 -5.79
CA SER A 41 26.48 -16.06 -4.92
C SER A 41 27.12 -17.45 -4.79
N THR A 42 27.47 -17.84 -3.57
CA THR A 42 27.95 -19.19 -3.22
C THR A 42 26.87 -19.89 -2.39
N GLY A 43 26.23 -20.91 -2.96
CA GLY A 43 25.31 -21.81 -2.26
C GLY A 43 26.00 -23.13 -1.92
N GLN A 44 25.77 -23.66 -0.72
CA GLN A 44 26.27 -24.97 -0.29
C GLN A 44 25.17 -26.03 -0.41
N ILE A 45 25.49 -27.19 -0.98
CA ILE A 45 24.58 -28.34 -1.11
C ILE A 45 24.82 -29.28 0.07
N LEU A 46 23.75 -29.70 0.76
CA LEU A 46 23.79 -30.73 1.81
C LEU A 46 23.32 -32.07 1.26
N ASP A 47 24.11 -33.12 1.49
CA ASP A 47 23.88 -34.45 0.96
C ASP A 47 22.95 -35.30 1.84
N ALA A 48 22.16 -36.17 1.19
CA ALA A 48 21.09 -36.97 1.81
C ALA A 48 21.56 -37.93 2.94
N GLY A 49 22.86 -38.23 3.02
CA GLY A 49 23.45 -39.04 4.09
C GLY A 49 23.56 -38.34 5.46
N GLN A 50 23.33 -37.03 5.53
CA GLN A 50 23.38 -36.25 6.78
C GLN A 50 22.04 -36.24 7.55
N LEU A 51 20.98 -36.83 6.99
CA LEU A 51 19.67 -36.95 7.63
C LEU A 51 19.50 -38.36 8.22
N ARG A 52 19.56 -38.51 9.55
CA ARG A 52 19.25 -39.78 10.23
C ARG A 52 17.81 -39.80 10.77
N PRO A 53 17.03 -40.87 10.54
CA PRO A 53 15.71 -41.01 11.13
C PRO A 53 15.80 -41.33 12.62
N ARG A 54 14.96 -40.69 13.44
CA ARG A 54 14.83 -40.98 14.87
C ARG A 54 14.21 -42.37 15.07
N SER A 55 14.82 -43.20 15.92
CA SER A 55 14.30 -44.52 16.26
C SER A 55 13.03 -44.42 17.11
N SER A 56 12.02 -45.21 16.74
CA SER A 56 10.81 -45.43 17.55
C SER A 56 11.16 -46.32 18.74
N ALA A 57 11.14 -45.75 19.95
CA ALA A 57 11.43 -46.50 21.17
C ALA A 57 10.30 -47.50 21.49
N SER A 58 10.62 -48.79 21.59
CA SER A 58 9.73 -49.80 22.17
C SER A 58 9.76 -49.70 23.69
N PHE A 59 8.59 -49.53 24.33
CA PHE A 59 8.48 -49.41 25.78
C PHE A 59 8.36 -50.79 26.43
N SER A 60 9.28 -51.14 27.34
CA SER A 60 9.19 -52.39 28.11
C SER A 60 8.19 -52.27 29.27
N LYS A 61 7.46 -53.36 29.58
CA LYS A 61 6.47 -53.44 30.67
C LYS A 61 7.01 -52.99 32.05
N LYS A 62 8.31 -53.11 32.30
CA LYS A 62 8.97 -52.64 33.54
C LYS A 62 9.00 -51.11 33.66
N ARG A 63 9.09 -50.38 32.54
CA ARG A 63 9.05 -48.90 32.53
C ARG A 63 7.63 -48.35 32.70
N LEU A 64 6.60 -49.07 32.23
CA LEU A 64 5.21 -48.67 32.45
C LEU A 64 4.82 -48.77 33.93
N ALA A 65 5.21 -49.86 34.61
CA ALA A 65 4.96 -50.02 36.04
C ALA A 65 5.70 -48.99 36.92
N ALA A 66 6.90 -48.56 36.51
CA ALA A 66 7.62 -47.48 37.18
C ALA A 66 6.97 -46.10 36.94
N ALA A 67 6.37 -45.89 35.76
CA ALA A 67 5.61 -44.68 35.45
C ALA A 67 4.30 -44.61 36.25
N GLU A 68 3.57 -45.71 36.42
CA GLU A 68 2.36 -45.76 37.26
C GLU A 68 2.65 -45.56 38.76
N ARG A 69 3.78 -46.10 39.25
CA ARG A 69 4.18 -45.91 40.66
C ARG A 69 4.65 -44.48 40.96
N ASN A 70 5.29 -43.81 39.98
CA ASN A 70 5.63 -42.39 40.06
C ASN A 70 4.43 -41.46 39.85
N ALA A 71 3.44 -41.86 39.05
CA ALA A 71 2.20 -41.10 38.86
C ALA A 71 1.36 -41.02 40.15
N ARG A 72 1.36 -42.08 40.97
CA ARG A 72 0.69 -42.08 42.28
C ARG A 72 1.43 -41.29 43.38
N MET A 73 2.73 -41.03 43.24
CA MET A 73 3.53 -40.30 44.25
C MET A 73 3.79 -38.82 43.92
N GLN A 74 3.28 -38.32 42.79
CA GLN A 74 3.33 -36.89 42.44
C GLN A 74 1.94 -36.34 42.07
N ALA A 75 0.95 -36.56 42.92
CA ALA A 75 -0.10 -35.56 43.05
C ALA A 75 0.49 -34.34 43.77
N ARG A 76 1.38 -33.61 43.07
CA ARG A 76 1.71 -32.25 43.46
C ARG A 76 0.37 -31.52 43.50
N PRO A 77 -0.01 -30.86 44.60
CA PRO A 77 -1.16 -29.96 44.53
C PRO A 77 -0.85 -29.00 43.39
N LEU A 78 -1.67 -29.03 42.34
CA LEU A 78 -1.65 -27.98 41.33
C LEU A 78 -1.87 -26.71 42.14
N LYS A 79 -0.81 -25.93 42.35
CA LYS A 79 -0.95 -24.54 42.75
C LYS A 79 -1.61 -23.87 41.55
N VAL A 80 -2.94 -23.97 41.47
CA VAL A 80 -3.78 -23.24 40.52
C VAL A 80 -3.87 -21.80 41.03
N PHE A 81 -2.72 -21.16 41.18
CA PHE A 81 -2.65 -19.72 41.29
C PHE A 81 -2.09 -19.26 39.96
N ALA A 82 -2.98 -19.11 38.99
CA ALA A 82 -2.66 -18.31 37.82
C ALA A 82 -2.40 -16.89 38.33
N ARG A 83 -1.29 -16.27 37.91
CA ARG A 83 -1.07 -14.85 38.17
C ARG A 83 -2.29 -14.09 37.67
N ALA A 84 -2.92 -13.31 38.54
CA ALA A 84 -4.07 -12.50 38.16
C ALA A 84 -3.69 -11.66 36.94
N ARG A 85 -4.42 -11.83 35.84
CA ARG A 85 -4.19 -11.04 34.63
C ARG A 85 -4.63 -9.62 34.94
N THR A 86 -3.67 -8.71 35.02
CA THR A 86 -3.96 -7.28 35.12
C THR A 86 -4.30 -6.75 33.73
N PHE A 87 -5.32 -5.91 33.65
CA PHE A 87 -5.65 -5.23 32.41
C PHE A 87 -4.48 -4.34 31.98
N TYR A 88 -4.13 -4.37 30.70
CA TYR A 88 -3.03 -3.58 30.18
C TYR A 88 -3.40 -2.08 30.17
N THR A 89 -2.59 -1.28 30.85
CA THR A 89 -2.64 0.18 30.83
C THR A 89 -1.37 0.71 30.18
N PRO A 90 -1.45 1.43 29.05
CA PRO A 90 -0.28 2.07 28.46
C PRO A 90 0.32 3.07 29.45
N ALA A 91 1.64 3.13 29.47
CA ALA A 91 2.38 4.19 30.15
C ALA A 91 2.64 5.29 29.12
N TYR A 92 1.82 6.33 29.13
CA TYR A 92 2.12 7.55 28.40
C TYR A 92 3.16 8.33 29.20
N GLU A 93 4.29 8.69 28.59
CA GLU A 93 5.21 9.62 29.21
C GLU A 93 4.52 10.98 29.30
N SER A 94 4.38 11.50 30.52
CA SER A 94 3.53 12.65 30.87
C SER A 94 4.00 13.99 30.29
N SER A 95 5.01 14.01 29.42
CA SER A 95 5.67 15.23 28.92
C SER A 95 5.76 15.32 27.40
N THR A 96 5.29 14.34 26.63
CA THR A 96 5.28 14.48 25.17
C THR A 96 3.98 15.18 24.76
N PRO A 97 4.03 16.33 24.06
CA PRO A 97 2.82 16.86 23.41
C PRO A 97 2.22 15.74 22.56
N ALA A 98 0.88 15.66 22.53
CA ALA A 98 0.14 14.62 21.82
C ALA A 98 0.82 14.34 20.47
N THR A 99 1.41 13.15 20.33
CA THR A 99 2.18 12.77 19.14
C THR A 99 1.35 13.09 17.90
N ALA A 100 1.97 13.73 16.90
CA ALA A 100 1.31 14.06 15.63
C ALA A 100 0.65 12.82 14.98
N THR A 101 1.19 11.63 15.26
CA THR A 101 0.62 10.35 14.86
C THR A 101 -0.13 9.69 16.01
N ARG A 102 -1.42 9.42 15.79
CA ARG A 102 -2.28 8.65 16.69
C ARG A 102 -1.97 7.17 16.55
N THR A 103 -1.71 6.48 17.65
CA THR A 103 -1.26 5.07 17.64
C THR A 103 -2.09 4.16 18.56
N ASP A 104 -2.81 4.71 19.55
CA ASP A 104 -3.68 3.92 20.42
C ASP A 104 -5.15 3.96 19.95
N PHE A 105 -5.64 2.85 19.41
CA PHE A 105 -7.05 2.67 19.01
C PHE A 105 -7.73 1.50 19.75
N ARG A 106 -7.32 1.20 20.99
CA ARG A 106 -7.98 0.17 21.80
C ARG A 106 -9.47 0.45 21.97
N SER A 107 -10.28 -0.60 21.81
CA SER A 107 -11.74 -0.55 21.98
C SER A 107 -12.17 -0.55 23.45
N THR A 108 -11.45 -1.29 24.30
CA THR A 108 -11.57 -1.25 25.76
C THR A 108 -10.38 -0.50 26.31
N ILE A 109 -10.61 0.65 26.93
CA ILE A 109 -9.53 1.53 27.43
C ILE A 109 -9.25 1.34 28.92
N PHE A 110 -10.22 0.78 29.66
CA PHE A 110 -10.10 0.51 31.09
C PHE A 110 -10.95 -0.70 31.50
N TRP A 111 -10.38 -1.56 32.35
CA TRP A 111 -11.09 -2.66 33.00
C TRP A 111 -10.50 -2.89 34.39
N LYS A 112 -11.34 -2.81 35.43
CA LYS A 112 -10.95 -3.10 36.81
C LYS A 112 -12.06 -3.89 37.51
N PRO A 113 -11.84 -5.18 37.82
CA PRO A 113 -12.87 -6.03 38.42
C PRO A 113 -13.03 -5.81 39.93
N ASP A 114 -12.08 -5.15 40.59
CA ASP A 114 -11.99 -5.00 42.04
C ASP A 114 -12.06 -3.52 42.46
N ILE A 115 -13.27 -2.97 42.47
CA ILE A 115 -13.52 -1.61 42.96
C ILE A 115 -14.35 -1.69 44.24
N THR A 116 -13.76 -1.23 45.35
CA THR A 116 -14.45 -1.12 46.64
C THR A 116 -14.86 0.32 46.88
N THR A 117 -16.14 0.53 47.18
CA THR A 117 -16.67 1.86 47.53
C THR A 117 -16.35 2.24 48.98
N ASP A 118 -16.24 3.54 49.24
CA ASP A 118 -16.14 4.09 50.58
C ASP A 118 -17.44 3.87 51.40
N ARG A 119 -17.45 4.28 52.67
CA ARG A 119 -18.63 4.19 53.56
C ARG A 119 -19.84 4.99 53.07
N LYS A 120 -19.64 5.90 52.11
CA LYS A 120 -20.69 6.72 51.47
C LYS A 120 -21.08 6.16 50.09
N GLY A 121 -20.57 5.00 49.68
CA GLY A 121 -20.88 4.35 48.41
C GLY A 121 -20.13 4.92 47.20
N ARG A 122 -19.02 5.64 47.40
CA ARG A 122 -18.26 6.30 46.32
C ARG A 122 -16.94 5.59 46.05
N ALA A 123 -16.55 5.51 44.78
CA ALA A 123 -15.23 5.08 44.35
C ALA A 123 -14.73 6.00 43.23
N SER A 124 -13.43 6.27 43.20
CA SER A 124 -12.79 7.02 42.12
C SER A 124 -11.86 6.09 41.35
N VAL A 125 -11.85 6.23 40.03
CA VAL A 125 -10.94 5.51 39.13
C VAL A 125 -10.34 6.50 38.16
N GLU A 126 -9.04 6.35 37.90
CA GLU A 126 -8.30 7.14 36.93
C GLU A 126 -7.73 6.20 35.88
N PHE A 127 -7.79 6.62 34.62
CA PHE A 127 -7.33 5.85 33.49
C PHE A 127 -7.02 6.77 32.32
N TYR A 128 -6.14 6.33 31.43
CA TYR A 128 -5.87 7.04 30.18
C TYR A 128 -6.89 6.66 29.12
N THR A 129 -7.32 7.66 28.34
CA THR A 129 -8.14 7.44 27.14
C THR A 129 -7.27 6.91 25.99
N SER A 130 -7.90 6.35 24.96
CA SER A 130 -7.19 6.07 23.70
C SER A 130 -7.21 7.30 22.79
N ASP A 131 -6.48 7.24 21.68
CA ASP A 131 -6.44 8.34 20.72
C ASP A 131 -7.76 8.46 19.93
N ALA A 132 -8.67 7.48 20.01
CA ALA A 132 -9.95 7.45 19.29
C ALA A 132 -10.86 8.66 19.64
N ILE A 133 -11.18 9.48 18.63
CA ILE A 133 -12.16 10.58 18.77
C ILE A 133 -13.55 9.97 18.59
N THR A 134 -14.17 9.52 19.67
CA THR A 134 -15.45 8.80 19.64
C THR A 134 -16.16 8.83 21.00
N ASN A 135 -17.36 8.24 21.02
CA ASN A 135 -18.12 8.00 22.24
C ASN A 135 -17.68 6.68 22.88
N PHE A 136 -17.28 6.72 24.14
CA PHE A 136 -17.05 5.56 24.99
C PHE A 136 -18.24 5.32 25.90
N ARG A 137 -18.44 4.03 26.25
CA ARG A 137 -19.43 3.60 27.24
C ARG A 137 -18.70 2.98 28.42
N ALA A 138 -18.84 3.61 29.58
CA ALA A 138 -18.50 3.01 30.87
C ALA A 138 -19.66 2.14 31.34
N THR A 139 -19.37 0.87 31.65
CA THR A 139 -20.32 -0.06 32.26
C THR A 139 -19.80 -0.40 33.65
N LEU A 140 -20.64 -0.22 34.66
CA LEU A 140 -20.36 -0.58 36.04
C LEU A 140 -21.32 -1.70 36.44
N GLU A 141 -20.77 -2.79 36.93
CA GLU A 141 -21.52 -3.91 37.48
C GLU A 141 -20.93 -4.24 38.86
N GLY A 142 -21.77 -4.57 39.83
CA GLY A 142 -21.32 -4.81 41.18
C GLY A 142 -22.34 -5.54 42.05
N ILE A 143 -21.86 -6.01 43.19
CA ILE A 143 -22.66 -6.71 44.19
C ILE A 143 -22.49 -6.01 45.54
N GLY A 144 -23.60 -5.65 46.18
CA GLY A 144 -23.62 -5.05 47.52
C GLY A 144 -23.29 -6.05 48.63
N THR A 145 -23.03 -5.57 49.84
CA THR A 145 -22.66 -6.43 51.00
C THR A 145 -23.74 -7.44 51.40
N LYS A 146 -24.99 -7.20 50.99
CA LYS A 146 -26.13 -8.11 51.18
C LYS A 146 -26.43 -9.00 49.96
N GLY A 147 -25.52 -9.08 48.98
CA GLY A 147 -25.67 -9.91 47.77
C GLY A 147 -26.53 -9.30 46.66
N GLN A 148 -26.87 -8.01 46.75
CA GLN A 148 -27.71 -7.32 45.77
C GLN A 148 -26.89 -6.97 44.52
N ALA A 149 -27.33 -7.36 43.33
CA ALA A 149 -26.69 -6.96 42.08
C ALA A 149 -27.08 -5.53 41.68
N GLY A 150 -26.14 -4.78 41.12
CA GLY A 150 -26.34 -3.45 40.57
C GLY A 150 -25.61 -3.29 39.24
N ARG A 151 -26.21 -2.54 38.32
CA ARG A 151 -25.62 -2.15 37.03
C ARG A 151 -25.91 -0.69 36.72
N ALA A 152 -24.92 0.00 36.17
CA ALA A 152 -25.07 1.34 35.63
C ALA A 152 -24.26 1.50 34.34
N GLU A 153 -24.73 2.35 33.44
CA GLU A 153 -24.01 2.72 32.23
C GLU A 153 -23.91 4.24 32.11
N LYS A 154 -22.77 4.72 31.64
CA LYS A 154 -22.56 6.13 31.33
C LYS A 154 -21.78 6.27 30.05
N LYS A 155 -22.21 7.18 29.18
CA LYS A 155 -21.47 7.56 27.98
C LYS A 155 -20.64 8.80 28.25
N PHE A 156 -19.44 8.83 27.70
CA PHE A 156 -18.59 10.01 27.63
C PHE A 156 -17.92 10.03 26.25
N PHE A 157 -17.50 11.19 25.79
CA PHE A 157 -16.86 11.34 24.49
C PHE A 157 -15.43 11.83 24.67
N VAL A 158 -14.57 11.41 23.77
CA VAL A 158 -13.21 11.91 23.64
C VAL A 158 -13.18 12.73 22.37
N GLN A 159 -12.75 13.99 22.48
CA GLN A 159 -12.56 14.87 21.35
C GLN A 159 -11.30 15.70 21.57
N LYS A 160 -10.70 16.15 20.47
CA LYS A 160 -9.60 17.10 20.55
C LYS A 160 -10.12 18.45 21.06
N PRO A 161 -9.35 19.18 21.89
CA PRO A 161 -9.70 20.55 22.29
C PRO A 161 -9.93 21.46 21.08
N LEU A 162 -9.15 21.26 20.03
CA LEU A 162 -9.32 21.90 18.74
C LEU A 162 -9.25 20.82 17.65
N SER A 163 -10.23 20.82 16.75
CA SER A 163 -10.33 19.84 15.68
C SER A 163 -10.41 20.51 14.32
N MET A 164 -9.75 19.91 13.32
CA MET A 164 -9.79 20.34 11.94
C MET A 164 -10.52 19.30 11.07
N ALA A 165 -11.35 19.77 10.15
CA ALA A 165 -11.99 18.94 9.15
C ALA A 165 -11.85 19.58 7.77
N VAL A 166 -11.32 18.82 6.82
CA VAL A 166 -11.19 19.20 5.40
C VAL A 166 -11.63 18.03 4.54
N LYS A 167 -12.36 18.32 3.45
CA LYS A 167 -12.75 17.31 2.46
C LYS A 167 -11.88 17.46 1.23
N MET A 168 -11.00 16.48 1.02
CA MET A 168 -10.13 16.41 -0.15
C MET A 168 -10.73 15.49 -1.23
N PRO A 169 -10.72 15.89 -2.50
CA PRO A 169 -11.02 14.98 -3.60
C PRO A 169 -9.87 13.99 -3.83
N ALA A 170 -10.17 12.82 -4.39
CA ALA A 170 -9.16 11.81 -4.70
C ALA A 170 -8.25 12.21 -5.89
N SER A 171 -8.74 13.07 -6.77
CA SER A 171 -8.02 13.58 -7.93
C SER A 171 -8.48 14.97 -8.31
N VAL A 172 -7.61 15.72 -8.96
CA VAL A 172 -7.89 17.03 -9.59
C VAL A 172 -7.53 17.00 -11.06
N ILE A 173 -8.13 17.90 -11.84
CA ILE A 173 -7.84 18.05 -13.27
C ILE A 173 -7.00 19.31 -13.47
N SER A 174 -5.98 19.22 -14.33
CA SER A 174 -5.19 20.37 -14.76
C SER A 174 -6.08 21.45 -15.38
N GLY A 175 -5.88 22.71 -14.97
CA GLY A 175 -6.66 23.86 -15.39
C GLY A 175 -7.90 24.14 -14.54
N ASP A 176 -8.31 23.24 -13.64
CA ASP A 176 -9.45 23.49 -12.75
C ASP A 176 -9.09 24.37 -11.55
N LEU A 177 -10.12 24.98 -10.95
CA LEU A 177 -10.04 25.72 -9.69
C LEU A 177 -10.49 24.81 -8.54
N LEU A 178 -9.55 24.33 -7.74
CA LEU A 178 -9.81 23.56 -6.54
C LEU A 178 -10.21 24.51 -5.39
N ARG A 179 -11.41 24.29 -4.83
CA ARG A 179 -11.89 25.01 -3.64
C ARG A 179 -11.91 24.08 -2.43
N LEU A 180 -11.09 24.40 -1.43
CA LEU A 180 -11.01 23.68 -0.17
C LEU A 180 -11.68 24.49 0.93
N GLN A 181 -12.51 23.83 1.73
CA GLN A 181 -13.12 24.39 2.93
C GLN A 181 -12.53 23.67 4.14
N ILE A 182 -11.74 24.40 4.92
CA ILE A 182 -11.15 23.91 6.17
C ILE A 182 -12.00 24.42 7.31
N MET A 183 -12.64 23.51 8.03
CA MET A 183 -13.42 23.82 9.22
C MET A 183 -12.54 23.59 10.45
N LEU A 184 -12.37 24.62 11.26
CA LEU A 184 -11.69 24.55 12.54
C LEU A 184 -12.71 24.79 13.65
N THR A 185 -12.82 23.84 14.58
CA THR A 185 -13.76 23.92 15.70
C THR A 185 -13.00 23.97 17.03
N ASN A 186 -13.31 24.97 17.84
CA ASN A 186 -12.80 25.09 19.20
C ASN A 186 -13.82 24.52 20.20
N HIS A 187 -13.43 23.45 20.88
CA HIS A 187 -14.27 22.78 21.88
C HIS A 187 -13.96 23.21 23.32
N THR A 188 -13.04 24.15 23.51
CA THR A 188 -12.64 24.65 24.82
C THR A 188 -13.54 25.78 25.30
N SER A 189 -13.38 26.16 26.58
CA SER A 189 -14.07 27.30 27.20
C SER A 189 -13.32 28.63 27.06
N HIS A 190 -12.22 28.68 26.32
CA HIS A 190 -11.41 29.89 26.10
C HIS A 190 -11.17 30.10 24.60
N ILE A 191 -10.74 31.31 24.22
CA ILE A 191 -10.37 31.58 22.82
C ILE A 191 -9.13 30.74 22.51
N ALA A 192 -9.18 29.98 21.44
CA ALA A 192 -8.06 29.20 20.94
C ALA A 192 -7.64 29.75 19.58
N GLY A 193 -6.35 29.76 19.31
CA GLY A 193 -5.81 30.22 18.05
C GLY A 193 -4.54 29.49 17.67
N GLY A 194 -4.11 29.69 16.43
CA GLY A 194 -2.98 28.99 15.85
C GLY A 194 -2.71 29.45 14.42
N HIS A 195 -1.78 28.75 13.79
CA HIS A 195 -1.36 28.96 12.42
C HIS A 195 -1.75 27.77 11.55
N LEU A 196 -2.15 28.04 10.32
CA LEU A 196 -2.50 27.04 9.33
C LEU A 196 -1.37 26.88 8.31
N ASP A 197 -0.71 25.74 8.34
CA ASP A 197 0.36 25.36 7.41
C ASP A 197 -0.21 24.53 6.25
N LEU A 198 0.13 24.90 5.02
CA LEU A 198 -0.35 24.27 3.79
C LEU A 198 0.85 23.82 2.95
N VAL A 199 0.98 22.51 2.75
CA VAL A 199 1.98 21.91 1.85
C VAL A 199 1.23 21.23 0.72
N VAL A 200 1.39 21.77 -0.49
CA VAL A 200 0.74 21.31 -1.71
C VAL A 200 1.78 21.07 -2.81
N PRO A 201 1.45 20.30 -3.87
CA PRO A 201 2.32 20.14 -5.03
C PRO A 201 2.69 21.48 -5.69
N GLU A 202 3.86 21.54 -6.34
CA GLU A 202 4.39 22.77 -6.95
C GLU A 202 3.46 23.38 -8.01
N HIS A 203 2.72 22.55 -8.74
CA HIS A 203 1.78 23.00 -9.77
C HIS A 203 0.45 23.52 -9.21
N PHE A 204 0.28 23.62 -7.89
CA PHE A 204 -0.90 24.23 -7.27
C PHE A 204 -0.62 25.70 -6.95
N THR A 205 -1.23 26.60 -7.72
CA THR A 205 -1.05 28.05 -7.53
C THR A 205 -2.20 28.62 -6.69
N LEU A 206 -1.89 29.20 -5.53
CA LEU A 206 -2.89 29.84 -4.67
C LEU A 206 -3.52 31.05 -5.38
N LYS A 207 -4.86 31.15 -5.37
CA LYS A 207 -5.64 32.19 -6.06
C LYS A 207 -6.29 33.21 -5.14
N ASN A 208 -6.31 32.95 -3.84
CA ASN A 208 -6.82 33.88 -2.83
C ASN A 208 -5.80 34.11 -1.71
N GLU A 209 -6.07 35.06 -0.83
CA GLU A 209 -5.26 35.34 0.35
C GLU A 209 -6.02 34.84 1.59
N PRO A 210 -5.91 33.54 1.96
CA PRO A 210 -6.59 33.02 3.14
C PRO A 210 -5.94 33.55 4.42
N GLU A 211 -6.76 33.74 5.46
CA GLU A 211 -6.27 34.02 6.81
C GLU A 211 -5.58 32.77 7.38
N LEU A 212 -4.25 32.82 7.50
CA LEU A 212 -3.44 31.72 8.04
C LEU A 212 -3.26 31.78 9.55
N GLN A 213 -3.35 32.98 10.15
CA GLN A 213 -3.32 33.17 11.60
C GLN A 213 -4.74 33.27 12.14
N ILE A 214 -5.20 32.26 12.86
CA ILE A 214 -6.63 32.07 13.12
C ILE A 214 -6.88 32.14 14.62
N GLN A 215 -7.94 32.87 15.00
CA GLN A 215 -8.52 32.82 16.33
C GLN A 215 -9.98 32.36 16.27
N ILE A 216 -10.37 31.52 17.22
CA ILE A 216 -11.68 30.86 17.27
C ILE A 216 -12.24 31.01 18.68
N ALA A 217 -13.42 31.61 18.77
CA ALA A 217 -14.14 31.78 20.03
C ALA A 217 -14.50 30.41 20.67
N PRO A 218 -14.71 30.37 22.00
CA PRO A 218 -15.14 29.15 22.69
C PRO A 218 -16.39 28.53 22.05
N GLY A 219 -16.36 27.23 21.76
CA GLY A 219 -17.49 26.51 21.17
C GLY A 219 -17.83 26.87 19.71
N ALA A 220 -17.04 27.73 19.06
CA ALA A 220 -17.31 28.19 17.70
C ALA A 220 -16.59 27.34 16.65
N THR A 221 -17.12 27.39 15.42
CA THR A 221 -16.46 26.84 14.23
C THR A 221 -16.17 27.97 13.26
N LYS A 222 -14.92 28.04 12.78
CA LYS A 222 -14.49 28.98 11.73
C LYS A 222 -14.17 28.18 10.47
N THR A 223 -14.65 28.66 9.32
CA THR A 223 -14.38 28.04 8.02
C THR A 223 -13.42 28.91 7.24
N ILE A 224 -12.32 28.33 6.76
CA ILE A 224 -11.32 28.97 5.91
C ILE A 224 -11.46 28.41 4.51
N ASN A 225 -11.68 29.29 3.54
CA ASN A 225 -11.77 28.93 2.13
C ASN A 225 -10.43 29.15 1.46
N ILE A 226 -9.92 28.15 0.76
CA ILE A 226 -8.66 28.20 0.03
C ILE A 226 -8.95 27.80 -1.41
N GLU A 227 -8.48 28.61 -2.35
CA GLU A 227 -8.66 28.37 -3.77
C GLU A 227 -7.30 28.17 -4.44
N TYR A 228 -7.10 27.00 -5.06
CA TYR A 228 -5.91 26.68 -5.84
C TYR A 228 -6.27 26.51 -7.31
N GLN A 229 -5.50 27.16 -8.18
CA GLN A 229 -5.47 26.83 -9.61
C GLN A 229 -4.53 25.65 -9.82
N ILE A 230 -5.05 24.60 -10.44
CA ILE A 230 -4.27 23.39 -10.72
C ILE A 230 -3.56 23.56 -12.06
N GLY A 231 -2.24 23.43 -12.07
CA GLY A 231 -1.41 23.38 -13.27
C GLY A 231 -1.28 21.96 -13.85
N SER A 232 -0.60 21.85 -14.99
CA SER A 232 -0.22 20.56 -15.57
C SER A 232 1.00 19.97 -14.87
N THR A 233 1.14 18.65 -14.93
CA THR A 233 2.33 17.93 -14.48
C THR A 233 2.54 16.70 -15.36
N ASP A 234 3.77 16.44 -15.75
CA ASP A 234 4.13 15.23 -16.52
C ASP A 234 4.08 13.97 -15.63
N ASP A 235 4.03 14.17 -14.31
CA ASP A 235 3.99 13.10 -13.33
C ASP A 235 2.55 12.81 -12.88
N SER A 236 2.00 11.74 -13.46
CA SER A 236 0.70 11.18 -13.06
C SER A 236 0.68 10.54 -11.67
N ALA A 237 1.81 10.49 -10.94
CA ALA A 237 1.86 9.92 -9.61
C ALA A 237 1.04 10.72 -8.59
N GLU A 238 0.64 10.03 -7.53
CA GLU A 238 -0.03 10.63 -6.40
C GLU A 238 0.96 11.49 -5.61
N LYS A 239 0.65 12.77 -5.41
CA LYS A 239 1.47 13.71 -4.65
C LYS A 239 0.82 14.04 -3.32
N ALA A 240 1.61 14.18 -2.27
CA ALA A 240 1.08 14.47 -0.93
C ALA A 240 0.56 15.91 -0.83
N VAL A 241 -0.61 16.07 -0.23
CA VAL A 241 -1.16 17.33 0.28
C VAL A 241 -1.26 17.22 1.79
N SER A 242 -0.61 18.13 2.50
CA SER A 242 -0.62 18.19 3.96
C SER A 242 -1.16 19.54 4.42
N ILE A 243 -2.22 19.49 5.22
CA ILE A 243 -2.79 20.65 5.91
C ILE A 243 -2.59 20.43 7.40
N ARG A 244 -1.96 21.37 8.09
CA ARG A 244 -1.69 21.28 9.54
C ARG A 244 -2.14 22.54 10.24
N PHE A 245 -2.73 22.37 11.42
CA PHE A 245 -3.06 23.47 12.30
C PHE A 245 -2.22 23.37 13.58
N SER A 246 -1.41 24.40 13.82
CA SER A 246 -0.35 24.42 14.81
C SER A 246 -0.53 25.59 15.79
N ALA A 247 -0.19 25.41 17.06
CA ALA A 247 -0.13 26.49 18.05
C ALA A 247 1.07 26.30 18.97
N ASP A 248 1.81 27.37 19.26
CA ASP A 248 3.02 27.33 20.10
C ASP A 248 3.98 26.18 19.73
N GLU A 249 4.27 26.06 18.42
CA GLU A 249 5.11 25.01 17.81
C GLU A 249 4.57 23.57 17.90
N ASN A 250 3.39 23.36 18.47
CA ASN A 250 2.74 22.05 18.55
C ASN A 250 1.66 21.89 17.48
N VAL A 251 1.70 20.78 16.74
CA VAL A 251 0.63 20.41 15.80
C VAL A 251 -0.58 19.92 16.59
N LEU A 252 -1.70 20.64 16.50
CA LEU A 252 -2.95 20.30 17.18
C LEU A 252 -3.76 19.29 16.36
N ASP A 253 -3.83 19.51 15.05
CA ASP A 253 -4.49 18.61 14.11
C ASP A 253 -3.88 18.70 12.72
N ALA A 254 -3.96 17.61 11.96
CA ALA A 254 -3.38 17.51 10.63
C ALA A 254 -4.20 16.58 9.74
N SER A 255 -4.20 16.87 8.44
CA SER A 255 -4.76 16.03 7.39
C SER A 255 -3.74 15.86 6.29
N GLU A 256 -3.36 14.60 6.03
CA GLU A 256 -2.44 14.25 4.95
C GLU A 256 -3.15 13.29 3.99
N THR A 257 -3.22 13.67 2.72
CA THR A 257 -3.86 12.87 1.67
C THR A 257 -3.02 12.97 0.40
N GLY A 258 -2.84 11.85 -0.28
CA GLY A 258 -2.32 11.87 -1.64
C GLY A 258 -3.41 12.33 -2.61
N ILE A 259 -3.00 13.09 -3.63
CA ILE A 259 -3.89 13.54 -4.70
C ILE A 259 -3.22 13.33 -6.05
N ARG A 260 -3.98 12.76 -6.99
CA ARG A 260 -3.53 12.61 -8.37
C ARG A 260 -3.99 13.81 -9.20
N THR A 261 -3.09 14.33 -10.03
CA THR A 261 -3.46 15.32 -11.05
C THR A 261 -3.66 14.61 -12.37
N LEU A 262 -4.82 14.84 -12.98
CA LEU A 262 -5.22 14.30 -14.27
C LEU A 262 -5.12 15.40 -15.31
N ASP A 263 -4.71 15.03 -16.51
CA ASP A 263 -4.73 15.96 -17.63
C ASP A 263 -6.17 16.32 -18.01
N ARG A 264 -6.31 17.52 -18.55
CA ARG A 264 -7.58 17.96 -19.09
C ARG A 264 -7.89 17.20 -20.38
N GLY A 265 -9.13 16.73 -20.51
CA GLY A 265 -9.61 16.08 -21.73
C GLY A 265 -9.61 14.56 -21.68
N PHE A 266 -9.81 13.93 -22.84
CA PHE A 266 -9.85 12.48 -22.98
C PHE A 266 -8.66 12.00 -23.82
N PRO A 267 -7.97 10.93 -23.41
CA PRO A 267 -6.85 10.41 -24.18
C PRO A 267 -7.34 9.88 -25.53
N ALA A 268 -6.82 10.45 -26.62
CA ALA A 268 -7.02 9.96 -27.97
C ALA A 268 -5.75 9.27 -28.46
N ARG A 269 -5.89 8.11 -29.13
CA ARG A 269 -4.76 7.38 -29.72
C ARG A 269 -5.03 7.11 -31.19
N GLN A 270 -4.08 7.50 -32.03
CA GLN A 270 -4.02 7.10 -33.43
C GLN A 270 -2.81 6.21 -33.65
N ILE A 271 -2.97 5.17 -34.48
CA ILE A 271 -1.93 4.19 -34.78
C ILE A 271 -1.84 4.07 -36.29
N ALA A 272 -0.61 4.10 -36.80
CA ALA A 272 -0.32 3.85 -38.21
C ALA A 272 0.85 2.85 -38.31
N SER A 273 0.82 2.03 -39.35
CA SER A 273 1.84 1.01 -39.63
C SER A 273 2.12 0.92 -41.12
N GLY A 274 3.36 0.62 -41.50
CA GLY A 274 3.76 0.45 -42.90
C GLY A 274 5.00 -0.43 -43.02
N SER A 275 5.16 -1.07 -44.17
CA SER A 275 6.24 -2.02 -44.45
C SER A 275 7.11 -1.62 -45.65
N ALA A 276 6.84 -0.46 -46.28
CA ALA A 276 7.64 0.04 -47.39
C ALA A 276 8.95 0.65 -46.87
N ALA A 277 9.96 0.74 -47.75
CA ALA A 277 11.23 1.40 -47.43
C ALA A 277 11.06 2.89 -47.07
N GLN A 278 9.99 3.52 -47.59
CA GLN A 278 9.56 4.86 -47.21
C GLN A 278 8.06 4.83 -46.93
N ASN A 279 7.64 5.24 -45.74
CA ASN A 279 6.23 5.39 -45.37
C ASN A 279 5.97 6.84 -44.97
N LYS A 280 4.82 7.38 -45.35
CA LYS A 280 4.32 8.68 -44.88
C LYS A 280 3.01 8.47 -44.13
N PHE A 281 2.94 8.95 -42.89
CA PHE A 281 1.75 8.86 -42.05
C PHE A 281 1.24 10.27 -41.75
N ASN A 282 -0.06 10.49 -41.94
CA ASN A 282 -0.71 11.75 -41.60
C ASN A 282 -1.63 11.51 -40.41
N PHE A 283 -1.42 12.26 -39.33
CA PHE A 283 -2.25 12.19 -38.12
C PHE A 283 -3.06 13.47 -38.01
N HIS A 284 -4.37 13.34 -37.77
CA HIS A 284 -5.24 14.50 -37.62
C HIS A 284 -5.58 14.68 -36.15
N LEU A 285 -4.96 15.65 -35.49
CA LEU A 285 -5.23 15.96 -34.09
C LEU A 285 -6.46 16.87 -33.99
N GLN A 286 -7.44 16.47 -33.18
CA GLN A 286 -8.62 17.29 -32.90
C GLN A 286 -8.44 17.95 -31.54
N ASP A 287 -8.28 19.28 -31.54
CA ASP A 287 -8.17 20.14 -30.36
C ASP A 287 -7.26 19.58 -29.24
N PRO A 288 -5.97 19.28 -29.53
CA PRO A 288 -5.07 18.73 -28.53
C PRO A 288 -4.83 19.75 -27.41
N VAL A 289 -4.75 19.27 -26.17
CA VAL A 289 -4.29 20.09 -25.06
C VAL A 289 -2.80 20.36 -25.22
N GLU A 290 -2.38 21.60 -24.99
CA GLU A 290 -0.98 22.00 -25.09
C GLU A 290 -0.08 21.12 -24.19
N GLY A 291 1.03 20.62 -24.74
CA GLY A 291 1.93 19.69 -24.04
C GLY A 291 1.44 18.24 -23.91
N SER A 292 0.21 17.91 -24.29
CA SER A 292 -0.36 16.55 -24.13
C SER A 292 0.01 15.55 -25.23
N ILE A 293 0.65 16.00 -26.32
CA ILE A 293 0.93 15.16 -27.48
C ILE A 293 2.19 14.31 -27.21
N SER A 294 2.01 12.99 -27.24
CA SER A 294 3.11 12.03 -27.22
C SER A 294 3.07 11.14 -28.45
N ALA A 295 4.23 10.97 -29.11
CA ALA A 295 4.39 10.11 -30.27
C ALA A 295 5.45 9.03 -29.99
N MET A 296 5.16 7.80 -30.40
CA MET A 296 6.09 6.68 -30.28
C MET A 296 6.22 5.99 -31.64
N LEU A 297 7.44 5.95 -32.17
CA LEU A 297 7.77 5.17 -33.37
C LEU A 297 8.46 3.88 -32.95
N THR A 298 7.95 2.75 -33.45
CA THR A 298 8.64 1.46 -33.34
C THR A 298 8.95 0.97 -34.74
N ALA A 299 10.22 0.71 -35.03
CA ALA A 299 10.68 0.14 -36.29
C ALA A 299 11.27 -1.24 -36.03
N TYR A 300 10.95 -2.18 -36.91
CA TYR A 300 11.51 -3.52 -36.90
C TYR A 300 12.30 -3.76 -38.19
N PRO A 301 13.51 -4.32 -38.11
CA PRO A 301 14.32 -4.64 -39.27
C PRO A 301 13.73 -5.78 -40.10
N ASN A 302 12.86 -6.61 -39.52
CA ASN A 302 12.18 -7.71 -40.20
C ASN A 302 10.82 -8.03 -39.54
N ALA A 303 9.94 -8.73 -40.27
CA ALA A 303 8.60 -9.08 -39.79
C ALA A 303 8.62 -10.06 -38.60
N LEU A 304 9.66 -10.88 -38.47
CA LEU A 304 9.79 -11.84 -37.38
C LEU A 304 9.99 -11.12 -36.04
N GLU A 305 10.78 -10.05 -35.98
CA GLU A 305 11.00 -9.27 -34.76
C GLU A 305 9.74 -8.57 -34.24
N ASP A 306 8.85 -8.12 -35.12
CA ASP A 306 7.55 -7.57 -34.72
C ASP A 306 6.67 -8.65 -34.06
N VAL A 307 6.61 -9.83 -34.69
CA VAL A 307 5.92 -11.00 -34.13
C VAL A 307 6.51 -11.39 -32.77
N LEU A 308 7.84 -11.44 -32.66
CA LEU A 308 8.53 -11.79 -31.41
C LEU A 308 8.26 -10.77 -30.30
N LYS A 309 8.22 -9.46 -30.58
CA LYS A 309 7.84 -8.45 -29.57
C LYS A 309 6.37 -8.58 -29.15
N GLY A 310 5.48 -8.94 -30.07
CA GLY A 310 4.10 -9.31 -29.75
C GLY A 310 4.03 -10.53 -28.81
N MET A 311 4.84 -11.55 -29.09
CA MET A 311 4.94 -12.77 -28.29
C MET A 311 5.54 -12.54 -26.90
N GLU A 312 6.49 -11.60 -26.74
CA GLU A 312 6.98 -11.17 -25.42
C GLU A 312 5.82 -10.70 -24.52
N ARG A 313 4.79 -10.06 -25.08
CA ARG A 313 3.60 -9.61 -24.34
C ARG A 313 2.61 -10.75 -24.04
N MET A 314 2.77 -11.92 -24.66
CA MET A 314 1.99 -13.11 -24.33
C MET A 314 2.49 -13.82 -23.08
N LEU A 315 3.73 -13.54 -22.62
CA LEU A 315 4.25 -14.09 -21.38
C LEU A 315 3.36 -13.65 -20.20
N ARG A 316 2.78 -14.63 -19.50
CA ARG A 316 1.84 -14.40 -18.39
C ARG A 316 2.26 -15.15 -17.15
N GLN A 317 2.04 -14.53 -15.99
CA GLN A 317 2.15 -15.20 -14.69
C GLN A 317 1.09 -16.31 -14.60
N PRO A 318 1.49 -17.57 -14.33
CA PRO A 318 0.54 -18.64 -14.10
C PRO A 318 -0.23 -18.41 -12.79
N CYS A 319 -1.56 -18.48 -12.85
CA CYS A 319 -2.44 -18.29 -11.69
C CYS A 319 -3.71 -19.13 -11.79
N GLY A 320 -4.35 -19.36 -10.65
CA GLY A 320 -5.65 -20.04 -10.59
C GLY A 320 -5.57 -21.57 -10.57
N CYS A 321 -6.66 -22.21 -11.05
CA CYS A 321 -6.86 -23.67 -11.06
C CYS A 321 -5.97 -24.37 -12.10
N PHE A 322 -5.90 -25.70 -12.10
CA PHE A 322 -5.03 -26.47 -13.02
C PHE A 322 -5.15 -26.04 -14.49
N GLU A 323 -6.38 -25.91 -15.01
CA GLU A 323 -6.63 -25.50 -16.40
C GLU A 323 -6.15 -24.07 -16.69
N GLN A 324 -6.23 -23.18 -15.71
CA GLN A 324 -5.82 -21.77 -15.86
C GLN A 324 -4.29 -21.66 -15.84
N VAL A 325 -3.65 -22.44 -14.97
CA VAL A 325 -2.20 -22.58 -14.92
C VAL A 325 -1.70 -23.22 -16.22
N SER A 326 -2.32 -24.30 -16.71
CA SER A 326 -1.90 -24.94 -17.97
C SER A 326 -2.12 -24.02 -19.17
N SER A 327 -3.25 -23.30 -19.24
CA SER A 327 -3.57 -22.34 -20.30
C SER A 327 -2.64 -21.13 -20.36
N SER A 328 -1.97 -20.78 -19.26
CA SER A 328 -0.95 -19.72 -19.22
C SER A 328 0.47 -20.26 -19.40
N ASN A 329 0.75 -21.46 -18.88
CA ASN A 329 2.07 -22.07 -18.95
C ASN A 329 2.42 -22.61 -20.35
N TYR A 330 1.43 -23.14 -21.08
CA TYR A 330 1.65 -23.67 -22.43
C TYR A 330 2.09 -22.58 -23.44
N PRO A 331 1.43 -21.40 -23.52
CA PRO A 331 1.93 -20.28 -24.32
C PRO A 331 3.34 -19.81 -23.90
N ASN A 332 3.65 -19.77 -22.61
CA ASN A 332 5.00 -19.40 -22.14
C ASN A 332 6.07 -20.35 -22.70
N LEU A 333 5.76 -21.65 -22.77
CA LEU A 333 6.66 -22.67 -23.32
C LEU A 333 6.88 -22.46 -24.82
N LEU A 334 5.80 -22.25 -25.57
CA LEU A 334 5.87 -22.02 -27.01
C LEU A 334 6.66 -20.75 -27.35
N VAL A 335 6.51 -19.69 -26.54
CA VAL A 335 7.30 -18.46 -26.71
C VAL A 335 8.78 -18.73 -26.50
N LEU A 336 9.16 -19.45 -25.44
CA LEU A 336 10.55 -19.80 -25.17
C LEU A 336 11.14 -20.72 -26.25
N ASP A 337 10.38 -21.72 -26.70
CA ASP A 337 10.81 -22.65 -27.75
C ASP A 337 11.07 -21.91 -29.07
N LEU A 338 10.16 -21.03 -29.48
CA LEU A 338 10.35 -20.22 -30.68
C LEU A 338 11.57 -19.29 -30.56
N LEU A 339 11.74 -18.58 -29.44
CA LEU A 339 12.88 -17.68 -29.21
C LEU A 339 14.22 -18.42 -29.35
N ARG A 340 14.29 -19.65 -28.86
CA ARG A 340 15.48 -20.51 -28.98
C ARG A 340 15.70 -21.00 -30.41
N GLN A 341 14.63 -21.38 -31.11
CA GLN A 341 14.72 -21.87 -32.49
C GLN A 341 15.11 -20.78 -33.50
N THR A 342 14.65 -19.54 -33.30
CA THR A 342 14.93 -18.44 -34.24
C THR A 342 16.29 -17.78 -34.00
N GLY A 343 17.01 -18.14 -32.93
CA GLY A 343 18.29 -17.53 -32.57
C GLY A 343 18.20 -16.05 -32.22
N THR A 344 16.99 -15.51 -32.05
CA THR A 344 16.70 -14.09 -31.78
C THR A 344 16.53 -13.83 -30.28
N SER A 345 17.19 -14.67 -29.47
CA SER A 345 17.06 -14.72 -28.02
C SER A 345 17.53 -13.42 -27.36
N LYS A 346 16.65 -12.82 -26.54
CA LYS A 346 17.04 -11.80 -25.56
C LYS A 346 17.20 -12.50 -24.21
N PRO A 347 18.38 -12.43 -23.55
CA PRO A 347 18.63 -13.09 -22.27
C PRO A 347 17.58 -12.77 -21.20
N ASP A 348 17.12 -11.52 -21.12
CA ASP A 348 16.13 -11.08 -20.15
C ASP A 348 14.76 -11.71 -20.37
N VAL A 349 14.34 -11.85 -21.63
CA VAL A 349 13.05 -12.45 -22.00
C VAL A 349 13.08 -13.95 -21.75
N GLU A 350 14.18 -14.62 -22.09
CA GLU A 350 14.35 -16.04 -21.77
C GLU A 350 14.35 -16.30 -20.28
N SER A 351 15.09 -15.49 -19.51
CA SER A 351 15.13 -15.58 -18.04
C SER A 351 13.74 -15.41 -17.44
N LYS A 352 12.98 -14.41 -17.92
CA LYS A 352 11.59 -14.19 -17.53
C LYS A 352 10.71 -15.39 -17.88
N ALA A 353 10.77 -15.88 -19.12
CA ALA A 353 9.98 -17.03 -19.56
C ALA A 353 10.32 -18.30 -18.77
N ALA A 354 11.61 -18.57 -18.51
CA ALA A 354 12.07 -19.68 -17.69
C ALA A 354 11.54 -19.60 -16.25
N THR A 355 11.58 -18.41 -15.64
CA THR A 355 11.03 -18.17 -14.30
C THR A 355 9.53 -18.44 -14.26
N LEU A 356 8.79 -17.96 -15.26
CA LEU A 356 7.34 -18.19 -15.38
C LEU A 356 7.02 -19.68 -15.57
N LEU A 357 7.81 -20.39 -16.38
CA LEU A 357 7.67 -21.83 -16.58
C LEU A 357 7.97 -22.64 -15.33
N GLU A 358 8.96 -22.22 -14.53
CA GLU A 358 9.29 -22.87 -13.27
C GLU A 358 8.16 -22.68 -12.23
N ASP A 359 7.60 -21.47 -12.11
CA ASP A 359 6.43 -21.22 -11.24
C ASP A 359 5.21 -22.03 -11.71
N GLY A 360 4.95 -22.03 -13.03
CA GLY A 360 3.87 -22.81 -13.63
C GLY A 360 4.03 -24.30 -13.37
N TYR A 361 5.23 -24.85 -13.55
CA TYR A 361 5.53 -26.26 -13.27
C TYR A 361 5.30 -26.61 -11.80
N LYS A 362 5.80 -25.81 -10.85
CA LYS A 362 5.59 -26.02 -9.41
C LYS A 362 4.10 -26.00 -9.03
N ARG A 363 3.31 -25.15 -9.69
CA ARG A 363 1.85 -25.11 -9.49
C ARG A 363 1.15 -26.32 -10.09
N LEU A 364 1.53 -26.74 -11.30
CA LEU A 364 0.95 -27.91 -11.97
C LEU A 364 1.20 -29.21 -11.18
N THR A 365 2.42 -29.39 -10.64
CA THR A 365 2.73 -30.57 -9.81
C THR A 365 1.99 -30.57 -8.47
N ALA A 366 1.59 -29.40 -7.96
CA ALA A 366 0.74 -29.33 -6.76
C ALA A 366 -0.70 -29.84 -7.00
N TYR A 367 -1.11 -30.00 -8.26
CA TYR A 367 -2.41 -30.54 -8.65
C TYR A 367 -2.38 -32.05 -8.96
N GLU A 368 -1.21 -32.70 -8.83
CA GLU A 368 -1.06 -34.15 -9.01
C GLU A 368 -1.71 -34.91 -7.85
N CYS A 369 -2.54 -35.88 -8.18
CA CYS A 369 -3.27 -36.71 -7.21
C CYS A 369 -2.40 -37.88 -6.73
N LYS A 370 -2.59 -38.31 -5.46
CA LYS A 370 -1.85 -39.47 -4.91
C LYS A 370 -2.20 -40.78 -5.61
N SER A 371 -3.41 -40.83 -6.16
CA SER A 371 -3.92 -41.93 -6.97
C SER A 371 -3.38 -41.95 -8.41
N GLY A 372 -2.63 -40.92 -8.82
CA GLY A 372 -2.23 -40.67 -10.20
C GLY A 372 -3.20 -39.71 -10.91
N GLY A 373 -2.73 -39.06 -11.97
CA GLY A 373 -3.52 -38.06 -12.71
C GLY A 373 -3.53 -36.68 -12.06
N PHE A 374 -4.27 -35.75 -12.66
CA PHE A 374 -4.37 -34.36 -12.20
C PHE A 374 -5.83 -34.00 -11.89
N ASP A 375 -6.02 -33.18 -10.85
CA ASP A 375 -7.32 -32.62 -10.48
C ASP A 375 -7.31 -31.11 -10.67
N TRP A 376 -8.47 -30.53 -10.98
CA TRP A 376 -8.59 -29.08 -11.17
C TRP A 376 -8.20 -28.26 -9.93
N TRP A 377 -8.31 -28.87 -8.74
CA TRP A 377 -7.98 -28.28 -7.44
C TRP A 377 -6.98 -29.11 -6.61
N GLY A 378 -6.40 -30.18 -7.16
CA GLY A 378 -5.42 -31.03 -6.48
C GLY A 378 -6.02 -31.94 -5.41
N ARG A 379 -7.27 -32.38 -5.57
CA ARG A 379 -7.96 -33.31 -4.68
C ARG A 379 -8.11 -34.68 -5.34
N ASP A 380 -7.92 -35.75 -4.56
CA ASP A 380 -8.29 -37.10 -5.00
C ASP A 380 -9.83 -37.25 -5.04
N PRO A 381 -10.41 -37.99 -6.02
CA PRO A 381 -9.75 -38.60 -7.17
C PRO A 381 -9.52 -37.60 -8.32
N ALA A 382 -8.54 -37.88 -9.18
CA ALA A 382 -8.31 -37.08 -10.38
C ALA A 382 -9.57 -37.01 -11.27
N HIS A 383 -9.83 -35.84 -11.87
CA HIS A 383 -10.95 -35.64 -12.80
C HIS A 383 -10.68 -36.30 -14.17
N GLU A 384 -9.41 -36.43 -14.56
CA GLU A 384 -8.96 -37.27 -15.67
C GLU A 384 -7.83 -38.18 -15.19
N GLY A 385 -8.04 -39.50 -15.34
CA GLY A 385 -7.08 -40.56 -15.03
C GLY A 385 -7.16 -41.67 -16.07
#